data_AF-A0A914WMQ5-F1
#
_entry.id   AF-A0A914WMQ5-F1
#
_cell.length_a   1.000
_cell.length_b   1.000
_cell.length_c   1.000
_cell.angle_alpha   90.00
_cell.angle_beta   90.00
_cell.angle_gamma   90.00
#
_symmetry.space_group_name_H-M   'P 1'
#
loop_
_entity.id
_entity.type
_entity.pdbx_description
1 polymer ?
#
loop_
_entity_poly.entity_id
_entity_poly.type
_entity_poly.pdbx_seq_one_letter_code
_entity_poly.pdbx_strand_id
1 'polypeptide(L)'
;MGLAARFRADLMQSVILGQAVAGVLVSLGSIASQALTPDPILNGLVYFICAAVWTGISQLTYWILVRTRFAHEMAVAAAEPNVLDEDDEPLLGDENDFPGYGGEDDDYDWTRPLQLRQSDLTEAPLLERLGAVFSEIKTEALAIVICYITTLSLFPSLTSLVVSTSTNDSWRKYFIPVACFLVFNVGDATGRLLSKWIRYPRSGKGLLAAVLVRILFIPLLFLCNVQPRYHTSTLFDSDAIFLILIASLAVSNGLIVSLASMYGAERANATIKELTGSVLSAVIAIGVLIGSLLSLLFVNLV
;
A
#
# COMPACT_ATOMS: atom_id res chain seq x y z
N MET A 1 -2.75 -10.51 3.73
CA MET A 1 -3.86 -9.65 3.27
C MET A 1 -5.20 -10.38 3.28
N GLY A 2 -5.35 -11.54 2.62
CA GLY A 2 -6.63 -12.27 2.54
C GLY A 2 -7.34 -12.50 3.88
N LEU A 3 -6.66 -13.07 4.89
CA LEU A 3 -7.25 -13.20 6.24
C LEU A 3 -7.56 -11.85 6.90
N ALA A 4 -6.70 -10.84 6.72
CA ALA A 4 -6.87 -9.53 7.35
C ALA A 4 -8.08 -8.76 6.81
N ALA A 5 -8.47 -9.02 5.55
CA ALA A 5 -9.65 -8.44 4.93
C ALA A 5 -10.97 -8.99 5.48
N ARG A 6 -10.95 -10.15 6.18
CA ARG A 6 -12.12 -10.69 6.90
C ARG A 6 -12.45 -9.93 8.18
N PHE A 7 -11.56 -9.06 8.65
CA PHE A 7 -11.72 -8.32 9.90
C PHE A 7 -12.01 -6.83 9.64
N ARG A 8 -12.26 -6.06 10.72
CA ARG A 8 -12.45 -4.59 10.66
C ARG A 8 -11.34 -3.90 9.85
N ALA A 9 -11.68 -2.82 9.16
CA ALA A 9 -10.76 -2.06 8.30
C ALA A 9 -9.45 -1.64 9.01
N ASP A 10 -9.49 -1.44 10.32
CA ASP A 10 -8.34 -1.11 11.18
C ASP A 10 -7.25 -2.20 11.20
N LEU A 11 -7.65 -3.47 11.06
CA LEU A 11 -6.72 -4.60 11.01
C LEU A 11 -6.01 -4.71 9.65
N MET A 12 -6.71 -4.35 8.56
CA MET A 12 -6.08 -4.26 7.25
C MET A 12 -5.00 -3.18 7.23
N GLN A 13 -5.27 -2.01 7.83
CA GLN A 13 -4.26 -0.97 8.01
C GLN A 13 -3.07 -1.43 8.86
N SER A 14 -3.30 -2.22 9.90
CA SER A 14 -2.25 -2.71 10.79
C SER A 14 -1.28 -3.65 10.06
N VAL A 15 -1.80 -4.53 9.19
CA VAL A 15 -0.96 -5.39 8.33
C VAL A 15 -0.17 -4.57 7.32
N ILE A 16 -0.83 -3.60 6.66
CA ILE A 16 -0.20 -2.72 5.69
C ILE A 16 0.93 -1.90 6.32
N LEU A 17 0.73 -1.39 7.54
CA LEU A 17 1.74 -0.67 8.30
C LEU A 17 2.90 -1.59 8.72
N GLY A 18 2.60 -2.82 9.16
CA GLY A 18 3.60 -3.82 9.51
C GLY A 18 4.57 -4.13 8.37
N GLN A 19 4.08 -4.19 7.12
CA GLN A 19 4.94 -4.36 5.94
C GLN A 19 5.92 -3.18 5.75
N ALA A 20 5.47 -1.95 5.97
CA ALA A 20 6.34 -0.78 5.83
C ALA A 20 7.39 -0.70 6.94
N VAL A 21 7.02 -1.03 8.19
CA VAL A 21 7.98 -1.11 9.31
C VAL A 21 9.05 -2.17 9.04
N ALA A 22 8.68 -3.32 8.47
CA ALA A 22 9.64 -4.33 8.07
C ALA A 22 10.67 -3.78 7.05
N GLY A 23 10.25 -2.97 6.08
CA GLY A 23 11.17 -2.30 5.14
C GLY A 23 12.17 -1.36 5.81
N VAL A 24 11.75 -0.63 6.85
CA VAL A 24 12.63 0.23 7.65
C VAL A 24 13.68 -0.60 8.38
N LEU A 25 13.25 -1.68 9.05
CA LEU A 25 14.15 -2.60 9.76
C LEU A 25 15.17 -3.25 8.81
N VAL A 26 14.72 -3.65 7.62
CA VAL A 26 15.58 -4.21 6.57
C VAL A 26 16.65 -3.21 6.13
N SER A 27 16.29 -1.94 5.97
CA SER A 27 17.25 -0.87 5.59
C SER A 27 18.27 -0.60 6.70
N LEU A 28 17.83 -0.57 7.96
CA LEU A 28 18.72 -0.44 9.12
C LEU A 28 19.65 -1.65 9.24
N GLY A 29 19.15 -2.86 8.99
CA GLY A 29 19.94 -4.08 8.94
C GLY A 29 21.03 -4.03 7.85
N SER A 30 20.71 -3.49 6.68
CA SER A 30 21.69 -3.27 5.60
C SER A 30 22.81 -2.31 6.02
N ILE A 31 22.45 -1.19 6.67
CA ILE A 31 23.43 -0.22 7.19
C ILE A 31 24.32 -0.85 8.27
N ALA A 32 23.72 -1.59 9.22
CA ALA A 32 24.44 -2.28 10.28
C ALA A 32 25.39 -3.35 9.72
N SER A 33 24.96 -4.11 8.71
CA SER A 33 25.78 -5.12 8.04
C SER A 33 27.01 -4.49 7.38
N GLN A 34 26.83 -3.35 6.69
CA GLN A 34 27.94 -2.63 6.06
C GLN A 34 28.87 -1.91 7.06
N ALA A 35 28.40 -1.67 8.29
CA ALA A 35 29.22 -1.18 9.39
C ALA A 35 30.10 -2.28 9.99
N LEU A 36 29.65 -3.54 9.97
CA LEU A 36 30.42 -4.69 10.48
C LEU A 36 31.59 -5.07 9.58
N THR A 37 31.40 -5.04 8.27
CA THR A 37 32.46 -5.39 7.31
C THR A 37 32.45 -4.51 6.06
N PRO A 38 33.62 -4.01 5.62
CA PRO A 38 33.74 -3.33 4.33
C PRO A 38 33.77 -4.29 3.14
N ASP A 39 34.01 -5.60 3.36
CA ASP A 39 34.02 -6.60 2.29
C ASP A 39 32.60 -6.84 1.75
N PRO A 40 32.33 -6.59 0.45
CA PRO A 40 31.01 -6.78 -0.14
C PRO A 40 30.48 -8.21 -0.02
N ILE A 41 31.35 -9.22 -0.12
CA ILE A 41 30.95 -10.63 -0.08
C ILE A 41 30.52 -11.00 1.34
N LEU A 42 31.35 -10.69 2.33
CA LEU A 42 31.01 -10.92 3.74
C LEU A 42 29.80 -10.10 4.18
N ASN A 43 29.67 -8.85 3.72
CA ASN A 43 28.50 -8.01 4.00
C ASN A 43 27.22 -8.65 3.47
N GLY A 44 27.24 -9.12 2.22
CA GLY A 44 26.12 -9.86 1.63
C GLY A 44 25.77 -11.11 2.44
N LEU A 45 26.79 -11.91 2.81
CA LEU A 45 26.59 -13.14 3.58
C LEU A 45 25.95 -12.87 4.95
N VAL A 46 26.47 -11.90 5.71
CA VAL A 46 25.93 -11.51 7.03
C VAL A 46 24.47 -11.07 6.89
N TYR A 47 24.18 -10.21 5.91
CA TYR A 47 22.83 -9.73 5.64
C TYR A 47 21.86 -10.88 5.31
N PHE A 48 22.25 -11.83 4.45
CA PHE A 48 21.42 -12.99 4.10
C PHE A 48 21.20 -13.94 5.28
N ILE A 49 22.21 -14.18 6.12
CA ILE A 49 22.07 -15.00 7.33
C ILE A 49 21.08 -14.35 8.30
N CYS A 50 21.22 -13.05 8.57
CA CYS A 50 20.28 -12.31 9.41
C CYS A 50 18.85 -12.38 8.86
N ALA A 51 18.67 -12.21 7.54
CA ALA A 51 17.37 -12.32 6.88
C ALA A 51 16.77 -13.74 7.00
N ALA A 52 17.59 -14.79 6.87
CA ALA A 52 17.14 -16.18 7.00
C ALA A 52 16.67 -16.50 8.43
N VAL A 53 17.43 -16.06 9.44
CA VAL A 53 17.05 -16.20 10.86
C VAL A 53 15.74 -15.46 11.14
N TRP A 54 15.62 -14.21 10.67
CA TRP A 54 14.41 -13.41 10.84
C TRP A 54 13.18 -14.08 10.20
N THR A 55 13.35 -14.61 8.99
CA THR A 55 12.28 -15.33 8.27
C THR A 55 11.86 -16.59 9.03
N GLY A 56 12.82 -17.33 9.60
CA GLY A 56 12.55 -18.49 10.43
C GLY A 56 11.75 -18.14 11.69
N ILE A 57 12.12 -17.06 12.39
CA ILE A 57 11.38 -16.55 13.54
C ILE A 57 9.97 -16.14 13.13
N SER A 58 9.83 -15.38 12.03
CA SER A 58 8.52 -14.94 11.51
C SER A 58 7.61 -16.13 11.18
N GLN A 59 8.16 -17.17 10.55
CA GLN A 59 7.38 -18.37 10.21
C GLN A 59 6.97 -19.16 11.46
N LEU A 60 7.85 -19.27 12.45
CA LEU A 60 7.55 -19.91 13.73
C LEU A 60 6.47 -19.12 14.48
N THR A 61 6.58 -17.79 14.57
CA THR A 61 5.58 -16.94 15.19
C THR A 61 4.24 -17.06 14.48
N TYR A 62 4.21 -17.07 13.15
CA TYR A 62 2.98 -17.30 12.38
C TYR A 62 2.36 -18.66 12.68
N TRP A 63 3.18 -19.71 12.73
CA TRP A 63 2.72 -21.06 13.04
C TRP A 63 2.17 -21.19 14.47
N ILE A 64 2.81 -20.55 15.45
CA ILE A 64 2.30 -20.44 16.83
C ILE A 64 0.98 -19.70 16.84
N LEU A 65 0.91 -18.53 16.20
CA LEU A 65 -0.28 -17.68 16.15
C LEU A 65 -1.49 -18.47 15.63
N VAL A 66 -1.35 -19.16 14.49
CA VAL A 66 -2.43 -19.95 13.87
C VAL A 66 -2.89 -21.12 14.76
N ARG A 67 -2.04 -21.60 15.68
CA ARG A 67 -2.39 -22.67 16.63
C ARG A 67 -2.95 -22.20 17.96
N THR A 68 -2.90 -20.89 18.26
CA THR A 68 -3.50 -20.36 19.50
C THR A 68 -5.02 -20.30 19.41
N ARG A 69 -5.71 -20.50 20.55
CA ARG A 69 -7.17 -20.33 20.66
C ARG A 69 -7.61 -18.94 20.21
N PHE A 70 -6.79 -17.92 20.42
CA PHE A 70 -7.04 -16.56 19.96
C PHE A 70 -7.26 -16.45 18.44
N ALA A 71 -6.44 -17.12 17.62
CA ALA A 71 -6.64 -17.13 16.17
C ALA A 71 -7.94 -17.86 15.78
N HIS A 72 -8.33 -18.87 16.55
CA HIS A 72 -9.58 -19.59 16.34
C HIS A 72 -10.79 -18.74 16.75
N GLU A 73 -10.74 -18.09 17.91
CA GLU A 73 -11.78 -17.17 18.41
C GLU A 73 -11.94 -15.97 17.47
N MET A 74 -10.85 -15.39 16.97
CA MET A 74 -10.92 -14.33 15.97
C MET A 74 -11.49 -14.84 14.63
N ALA A 75 -11.09 -16.02 14.16
CA ALA A 75 -11.61 -16.59 12.92
C ALA A 75 -13.12 -16.90 13.01
N VAL A 76 -13.61 -17.31 14.18
CA VAL A 76 -15.03 -17.52 14.47
C VAL A 76 -15.76 -16.18 14.56
N ALA A 77 -15.22 -15.19 15.29
CA ALA A 77 -15.79 -13.84 15.38
C ALA A 77 -15.84 -13.11 14.02
N ALA A 78 -14.94 -13.43 13.09
CA ALA A 78 -14.96 -12.91 11.72
C ALA A 78 -15.89 -13.68 10.76
N ALA A 79 -16.37 -14.86 11.16
CA ALA A 79 -17.34 -15.65 10.42
C ALA A 79 -18.79 -15.33 10.82
N GLU A 80 -18.99 -14.64 11.95
CA GLU A 80 -20.28 -14.07 12.31
C GLU A 80 -20.53 -12.78 11.50
N PRO A 81 -21.60 -12.71 10.69
CA PRO A 81 -21.95 -11.49 9.99
C PRO A 81 -22.32 -10.42 11.02
N ASN A 82 -21.70 -9.24 10.94
CA ASN A 82 -21.93 -8.07 11.80
C ASN A 82 -23.39 -7.91 12.24
N VAL A 83 -23.66 -8.11 13.53
CA VAL A 83 -24.84 -7.56 14.25
C VAL A 83 -24.45 -6.26 15.00
N LEU A 84 -23.25 -5.72 14.77
CA LEU A 84 -22.70 -4.58 15.54
C LEU A 84 -22.50 -3.30 14.71
N ASP A 85 -23.44 -3.01 13.82
CA ASP A 85 -23.62 -1.68 13.22
C ASP A 85 -25.03 -1.10 13.59
N GLU A 86 -25.56 -1.43 14.78
CA GLU A 86 -26.82 -0.88 15.32
C GLU A 86 -26.63 0.20 16.42
N ASP A 87 -25.39 0.56 16.81
CA ASP A 87 -25.15 1.53 17.90
C ASP A 87 -24.75 2.95 17.42
N ASP A 88 -25.12 3.36 16.21
CA ASP A 88 -25.23 4.79 15.90
C ASP A 88 -26.69 5.21 16.13
N GLU A 89 -27.03 5.46 17.41
CA GLU A 89 -28.27 6.15 17.76
C GLU A 89 -28.34 7.48 16.98
N PRO A 90 -29.40 7.74 16.21
CA PRO A 90 -29.69 9.10 15.80
C PRO A 90 -30.06 9.88 17.06
N LEU A 91 -29.18 10.80 17.47
CA LEU A 91 -29.48 11.84 18.45
C LEU A 91 -30.89 12.38 18.20
N LEU A 92 -31.83 11.96 19.05
CA LEU A 92 -33.21 12.47 19.07
C LEU A 92 -33.15 13.96 19.42
N GLY A 93 -33.08 14.79 18.38
CA GLY A 93 -33.39 16.20 18.46
C GLY A 93 -34.90 16.37 18.48
N ASP A 94 -35.44 16.54 19.69
CA ASP A 94 -36.65 17.27 20.07
C ASP A 94 -37.86 17.16 19.11
N GLU A 95 -38.86 16.37 19.51
CA GLU A 95 -40.23 16.52 19.04
C GLU A 95 -40.67 17.97 19.26
N ASN A 96 -41.11 18.67 18.21
CA ASN A 96 -42.39 19.41 18.15
C ASN A 96 -42.49 20.24 16.86
N ASP A 97 -43.71 20.28 16.31
CA ASP A 97 -44.23 21.07 15.17
C ASP A 97 -43.87 20.63 13.74
N PHE A 98 -44.82 19.97 13.04
CA PHE A 98 -45.65 20.54 11.96
C PHE A 98 -46.70 19.50 11.47
N PRO A 99 -47.86 19.93 10.94
CA PRO A 99 -49.10 19.15 10.99
C PRO A 99 -49.37 18.30 9.74
N GLY A 100 -49.97 17.13 9.98
CA GLY A 100 -51.03 16.49 9.20
C GLY A 100 -50.91 16.44 7.66
N TYR A 101 -50.58 15.26 7.14
CA TYR A 101 -51.18 14.77 5.91
C TYR A 101 -51.46 13.26 6.05
N GLY A 102 -52.74 12.90 6.07
CA GLY A 102 -53.17 11.51 6.05
C GLY A 102 -53.00 10.92 4.66
N GLY A 103 -52.54 9.68 4.61
CA GLY A 103 -52.50 8.83 3.43
C GLY A 103 -51.96 7.47 3.83
N GLU A 104 -52.83 6.47 3.83
CA GLU A 104 -52.45 5.05 3.73
C GLU A 104 -51.57 4.89 2.48
N ASP A 105 -50.43 4.21 2.58
CA ASP A 105 -49.88 3.28 1.57
C ASP A 105 -48.40 2.92 1.89
N ASP A 106 -48.17 1.60 1.97
CA ASP A 106 -46.93 0.85 1.87
C ASP A 106 -45.73 1.19 2.78
N ASP A 107 -45.56 0.34 3.80
CA ASP A 107 -44.28 0.05 4.46
C ASP A 107 -43.34 -0.65 3.43
N TYR A 108 -42.83 0.14 2.49
CA TYR A 108 -41.90 -0.34 1.48
C TYR A 108 -40.54 -0.53 2.14
N ASP A 109 -40.28 -1.78 2.55
CA ASP A 109 -38.99 -2.21 3.07
C ASP A 109 -37.90 -2.12 1.98
N TRP A 110 -37.24 -0.95 1.92
CA TRP A 110 -36.15 -0.63 0.99
C TRP A 110 -34.93 -1.57 1.10
N THR A 111 -34.86 -2.42 2.12
CA THR A 111 -33.74 -3.33 2.35
C THR A 111 -33.88 -4.67 1.61
N ARG A 112 -35.10 -5.09 1.25
CA ARG A 112 -35.34 -6.35 0.52
C ARG A 112 -34.64 -6.46 -0.83
N PRO A 113 -34.60 -5.42 -1.70
CA PRO A 113 -33.91 -5.50 -2.98
C PRO A 113 -32.39 -5.67 -2.83
N LEU A 114 -31.82 -5.09 -1.77
CA LEU A 114 -30.39 -5.22 -1.46
C LEU A 114 -30.08 -6.61 -0.94
N GLN A 115 -30.91 -7.15 -0.03
CA GLN A 115 -30.76 -8.50 0.51
C GLN A 115 -30.88 -9.59 -0.58
N LEU A 116 -31.84 -9.46 -1.49
CA LEU A 116 -32.00 -10.39 -2.64
C LEU A 116 -30.80 -10.34 -3.59
N ARG A 117 -30.33 -9.13 -3.93
CA ARG A 117 -29.12 -8.97 -4.75
C ARG A 117 -27.88 -9.55 -4.06
N GLN A 118 -27.85 -9.47 -2.73
CA GLN A 118 -26.77 -9.97 -1.91
C GLN A 118 -26.77 -11.50 -1.83
N SER A 119 -27.94 -12.16 -1.76
CA SER A 119 -28.06 -13.62 -1.85
C SER A 119 -27.67 -14.16 -3.23
N ASP A 120 -28.05 -13.46 -4.30
CA ASP A 120 -27.72 -13.86 -5.67
C ASP A 120 -26.20 -13.84 -5.93
N LEU A 121 -25.51 -12.82 -5.41
CA LEU A 121 -24.05 -12.67 -5.55
C LEU A 121 -23.24 -13.70 -4.75
N THR A 122 -23.77 -14.22 -3.63
CA THR A 122 -23.13 -15.30 -2.88
C THR A 122 -23.13 -16.63 -3.64
N GLU A 123 -24.20 -16.91 -4.38
CA GLU A 123 -24.38 -18.15 -5.14
C GLU A 123 -23.81 -18.07 -6.57
N ALA A 124 -23.52 -16.85 -7.04
CA ALA A 124 -22.97 -16.60 -8.36
C ALA A 124 -21.56 -17.23 -8.59
N PRO A 125 -21.24 -17.64 -9.83
CA PRO A 125 -19.92 -18.14 -10.18
C PRO A 125 -18.81 -17.11 -9.92
N LEU A 126 -17.59 -17.59 -9.63
CA LEU A 126 -16.45 -16.76 -9.21
C LEU A 126 -16.16 -15.61 -10.19
N LEU A 127 -16.25 -15.83 -11.50
CA LEU A 127 -15.96 -14.81 -12.52
C LEU A 127 -16.94 -13.64 -12.45
N GLU A 128 -18.21 -13.90 -12.17
CA GLU A 128 -19.24 -12.86 -12.02
C GLU A 128 -18.99 -12.02 -10.77
N ARG A 129 -18.63 -12.68 -9.66
CA ARG A 129 -18.24 -12.03 -8.40
C ARG A 129 -16.98 -11.16 -8.57
N LEU A 130 -15.98 -11.66 -9.31
CA LEU A 130 -14.77 -10.89 -9.65
C LEU A 130 -15.10 -9.69 -10.54
N GLY A 131 -16.00 -9.84 -11.52
CA GLY A 131 -16.49 -8.77 -12.37
C GLY A 131 -17.20 -7.68 -11.56
N ALA A 132 -18.07 -8.07 -10.63
CA ALA A 132 -18.77 -7.17 -9.73
C ALA A 132 -17.77 -6.35 -8.89
N VAL A 133 -16.82 -7.01 -8.21
CA VAL A 133 -15.76 -6.34 -7.44
C VAL A 133 -14.99 -5.35 -8.29
N PHE A 134 -14.52 -5.78 -9.47
CA PHE A 134 -13.74 -4.91 -10.35
C PHE A 134 -14.54 -3.68 -10.80
N SER A 135 -15.83 -3.84 -11.07
CA SER A 135 -16.69 -2.72 -11.46
C SER A 135 -16.85 -1.66 -10.37
N GLU A 136 -16.81 -2.08 -9.10
CA GLU A 136 -16.93 -1.21 -7.92
C GLU A 136 -15.64 -0.46 -7.61
N ILE A 137 -14.48 -1.12 -7.70
CA ILE A 137 -13.18 -0.57 -7.27
C ILE A 137 -12.26 -0.15 -8.42
N LYS A 138 -12.72 -0.15 -9.67
CA LYS A 138 -11.90 0.09 -10.88
C LYS A 138 -10.99 1.32 -10.78
N THR A 139 -11.47 2.39 -10.15
CA THR A 139 -10.75 3.66 -10.07
C THR A 139 -9.58 3.56 -9.10
N GLU A 140 -9.84 2.98 -7.93
CA GLU A 140 -8.88 2.73 -6.86
C GLU A 140 -7.84 1.68 -7.30
N ALA A 141 -8.29 0.62 -7.96
CA ALA A 141 -7.42 -0.41 -8.53
C ALA A 141 -6.46 0.17 -9.57
N LEU A 142 -6.97 1.00 -10.49
CA LEU A 142 -6.13 1.67 -11.49
C LEU A 142 -5.12 2.63 -10.84
N ALA A 143 -5.54 3.39 -9.81
CA ALA A 143 -4.64 4.27 -9.07
C ALA A 143 -3.50 3.48 -8.40
N ILE A 144 -3.81 2.35 -7.76
CA ILE A 144 -2.82 1.46 -7.14
C ILE A 144 -1.80 0.98 -8.19
N VAL A 145 -2.28 0.48 -9.34
CA VAL A 145 -1.40 -0.03 -10.41
C VAL A 145 -0.47 1.05 -10.91
N ILE A 146 -0.99 2.23 -11.27
CA ILE A 146 -0.17 3.34 -11.78
C ILE A 146 0.83 3.81 -10.72
N CYS A 147 0.42 3.86 -9.45
CA CYS A 147 1.30 4.22 -8.34
C CYS A 147 2.48 3.25 -8.22
N TYR A 148 2.21 1.94 -8.22
CA TYR A 148 3.27 0.92 -8.13
C TYR A 148 4.14 0.86 -9.37
N ILE A 149 3.58 1.04 -10.57
CA ILE A 149 4.36 1.11 -11.82
C ILE A 149 5.34 2.29 -11.76
N THR A 150 4.85 3.49 -11.42
CA THR A 150 5.68 4.69 -11.35
C THR A 150 6.78 4.55 -10.29
N THR A 151 6.44 3.95 -9.15
CA THR A 151 7.39 3.80 -8.05
C THR A 151 8.45 2.75 -8.35
N LEU A 152 8.04 1.55 -8.77
CA LEU A 152 8.96 0.43 -8.96
C LEU A 152 9.71 0.44 -10.28
N SER A 153 9.27 1.25 -11.26
CA SER A 153 10.09 1.55 -12.42
C SER A 153 11.32 2.40 -12.07
N LEU A 154 11.29 3.13 -10.95
CA LEU A 154 12.38 3.99 -10.49
C LEU A 154 13.13 3.37 -9.30
N PHE A 155 12.42 3.00 -8.24
CA PHE A 155 12.98 2.47 -7.01
C PHE A 155 12.89 0.93 -6.94
N PRO A 156 13.98 0.21 -6.57
CA PRO A 156 15.31 0.74 -6.29
C PRO A 156 16.20 0.84 -7.53
N SER A 157 15.87 0.15 -8.63
CA SER A 157 16.78 -0.15 -9.75
C SER A 157 17.46 1.07 -10.37
N LEU A 158 16.72 2.15 -10.66
CA LEU A 158 17.29 3.38 -11.22
C LEU A 158 17.94 4.22 -10.10
N THR A 159 17.27 4.33 -8.97
CA THR A 159 17.68 5.21 -7.86
C THR A 159 18.94 4.73 -7.14
N SER A 160 19.24 3.43 -7.16
CA SER A 160 20.45 2.84 -6.58
C SER A 160 21.71 3.09 -7.41
N LEU A 161 21.55 3.53 -8.67
CA LEU A 161 22.63 3.93 -9.57
C LEU A 161 23.04 5.40 -9.37
N VAL A 162 22.35 6.15 -8.50
CA VAL A 162 22.71 7.55 -8.21
C VAL A 162 23.98 7.60 -7.38
N VAL A 163 24.95 8.40 -7.86
CA VAL A 163 26.24 8.60 -7.19
C VAL A 163 26.24 9.94 -6.47
N SER A 164 26.66 9.93 -5.20
CA SER A 164 26.78 11.12 -4.38
C SER A 164 27.85 12.08 -4.90
N THR A 165 27.59 13.38 -4.81
CA THR A 165 28.53 14.44 -5.17
C THR A 165 29.47 14.85 -4.03
N SER A 166 29.30 14.26 -2.85
CA SER A 166 30.06 14.62 -1.65
C SER A 166 31.51 14.16 -1.69
N THR A 167 32.41 15.01 -1.20
CA THR A 167 33.82 14.66 -0.97
C THR A 167 34.03 13.78 0.26
N ASN A 168 33.01 13.61 1.11
CA ASN A 168 33.10 12.77 2.31
C ASN A 168 32.98 11.27 1.96
N ASP A 169 34.07 10.53 2.18
CA ASP A 169 34.15 9.09 1.89
C ASP A 169 33.13 8.25 2.65
N SER A 170 32.87 8.59 3.92
CA SER A 170 31.86 7.90 4.72
C SER A 170 30.46 8.12 4.16
N TRP A 171 30.13 9.36 3.77
CA TRP A 171 28.85 9.63 3.13
C TRP A 171 28.70 8.88 1.82
N ARG A 172 29.71 8.88 0.93
CA ARG A 172 29.64 8.10 -0.32
C ARG A 172 29.45 6.61 -0.07
N LYS A 173 30.09 6.05 0.96
CA LYS A 173 29.94 4.63 1.34
C LYS A 173 28.52 4.28 1.76
N TYR A 174 27.87 5.15 2.54
CA TYR A 174 26.53 4.91 3.10
C TYR A 174 25.40 5.58 2.31
N PHE A 175 25.72 6.29 1.22
CA PHE A 175 24.76 7.09 0.46
C PHE A 175 23.57 6.27 -0.01
N ILE A 176 23.77 5.17 -0.73
CA ILE A 176 22.66 4.34 -1.23
C ILE A 176 21.84 3.70 -0.08
N PRO A 177 22.44 3.04 0.92
CA PRO A 177 21.71 2.55 2.09
C PRO A 177 20.84 3.60 2.79
N VAL A 178 21.35 4.83 2.93
CA VAL A 178 20.64 5.91 3.62
C VAL A 178 19.68 6.63 2.68
N ALA A 179 20.20 7.29 1.65
CA ALA A 179 19.46 8.18 0.76
C ALA A 179 18.45 7.47 -0.15
N CYS A 180 18.72 6.21 -0.53
CA CYS A 180 17.80 5.43 -1.34
C CYS A 180 16.93 4.55 -0.45
N PHE A 181 17.50 3.56 0.26
CA PHE A 181 16.71 2.55 0.95
C PHE A 181 16.05 3.04 2.24
N LEU A 182 16.81 3.66 3.16
CA LEU A 182 16.25 4.10 4.44
C LEU A 182 15.24 5.24 4.26
N VAL A 183 15.59 6.27 3.49
CA VAL A 183 14.68 7.40 3.21
C VAL A 183 13.40 6.94 2.52
N PHE A 184 13.50 6.02 1.55
CA PHE A 184 12.30 5.49 0.91
C PHE A 184 11.43 4.69 1.89
N ASN A 185 12.01 3.77 2.66
CA ASN A 185 11.21 2.94 3.57
C ASN A 185 10.60 3.75 4.72
N VAL A 186 11.34 4.72 5.27
CA VAL A 186 10.80 5.64 6.28
C VAL A 186 9.70 6.50 5.67
N GLY A 187 9.91 7.05 4.48
CA GLY A 187 8.93 7.86 3.77
C GLY A 187 7.64 7.08 3.48
N ASP A 188 7.73 5.85 2.97
CA ASP A 188 6.57 4.99 2.71
C ASP A 188 5.80 4.70 4.01
N ALA A 189 6.51 4.33 5.09
CA ALA A 189 5.91 4.12 6.40
C ALA A 189 5.21 5.39 6.92
N THR A 190 5.86 6.55 6.80
CA THR A 190 5.26 7.86 7.15
C THR A 190 4.01 8.12 6.32
N GLY A 191 4.03 7.90 5.01
CA GLY A 191 2.86 8.09 4.14
C GLY A 191 1.67 7.22 4.56
N ARG A 192 1.93 5.95 4.89
CA ARG A 192 0.88 5.04 5.36
C ARG A 192 0.31 5.46 6.71
N LEU A 193 1.14 5.95 7.62
CA LEU A 193 0.69 6.52 8.90
C LEU A 193 -0.16 7.77 8.66
N LEU A 194 0.31 8.67 7.80
CA LEU A 194 -0.40 9.90 7.45
C LEU A 194 -1.79 9.64 6.87
N SER A 195 -1.99 8.55 6.13
CA SER A 195 -3.33 8.19 5.60
C SER A 195 -4.40 7.99 6.67
N LYS A 196 -4.01 7.76 7.93
CA LYS A 196 -4.96 7.67 9.06
C LYS A 196 -5.59 9.01 9.39
N TRP A 197 -4.79 10.08 9.34
CA TRP A 197 -5.23 11.44 9.68
C TRP A 197 -5.64 12.24 8.43
N ILE A 198 -4.95 12.01 7.31
CA ILE A 198 -5.13 12.75 6.07
C ILE A 198 -5.85 11.85 5.07
N ARG A 199 -7.17 11.96 5.01
CA ARG A 199 -8.04 11.32 4.00
C ARG A 199 -8.27 12.24 2.79
N TYR A 200 -7.20 12.67 2.12
CA TYR A 200 -7.27 13.48 0.90
C TYR A 200 -6.25 12.97 -0.13
N PRO A 201 -6.62 12.85 -1.43
CA PRO A 201 -7.91 13.20 -2.04
C PRO A 201 -9.01 12.15 -1.76
N ARG A 202 -10.24 12.61 -1.47
CA ARG A 202 -11.38 11.73 -1.07
C ARG A 202 -12.04 10.97 -2.21
N SER A 203 -11.82 11.36 -3.45
CA SER A 203 -12.48 10.75 -4.61
C SER A 203 -11.51 9.90 -5.41
N GLY A 204 -12.01 8.82 -6.02
CA GLY A 204 -11.19 7.98 -6.91
C GLY A 204 -10.59 8.78 -8.07
N LYS A 205 -11.32 9.78 -8.62
CA LYS A 205 -10.79 10.69 -9.64
C LYS A 205 -9.63 11.55 -9.10
N GLY A 206 -9.70 12.00 -7.86
CA GLY A 206 -8.61 12.71 -7.20
C GLY A 206 -7.39 11.82 -6.97
N LEU A 207 -7.59 10.55 -6.61
CA LEU A 207 -6.50 9.57 -6.52
C LEU A 207 -5.84 9.36 -7.89
N LEU A 208 -6.63 9.23 -8.96
CA LEU A 208 -6.11 9.14 -10.33
C LEU A 208 -5.29 10.38 -10.71
N ALA A 209 -5.80 11.58 -10.43
CA ALA A 209 -5.04 12.81 -10.67
C ALA A 209 -3.73 12.83 -9.88
N ALA A 210 -3.74 12.42 -8.61
CA ALA A 210 -2.55 12.35 -7.77
C ALA A 210 -1.49 11.37 -8.32
N VAL A 211 -1.90 10.20 -8.83
CA VAL A 211 -0.94 9.25 -9.42
C VAL A 211 -0.43 9.69 -10.79
N LEU A 212 -1.22 10.43 -11.57
CA LEU A 212 -0.74 11.01 -12.82
C LEU A 212 0.33 12.08 -12.57
N VAL A 213 0.18 12.91 -11.53
CA VAL A 213 1.22 13.87 -11.13
C VAL A 213 2.52 13.15 -10.75
N ARG A 214 2.45 11.96 -10.14
CA ARG A 214 3.65 11.17 -9.80
C ARG A 214 4.49 10.77 -11.01
N ILE A 215 3.91 10.71 -12.21
CA ILE A 215 4.67 10.39 -13.44
C ILE A 215 5.79 11.43 -13.66
N LEU A 216 5.65 12.65 -13.13
CA LEU A 216 6.70 13.68 -13.16
C LEU A 216 7.97 13.26 -12.41
N PHE A 217 7.90 12.32 -11.45
CA PHE A 217 9.10 11.79 -10.80
C PHE A 217 10.03 11.06 -11.77
N ILE A 218 9.49 10.48 -12.86
CA ILE A 218 10.29 9.75 -13.85
C ILE A 218 11.35 10.67 -14.48
N PRO A 219 10.99 11.76 -15.19
CA PRO A 219 12.01 12.65 -15.76
C PRO A 219 12.88 13.31 -14.69
N LEU A 220 12.32 13.67 -13.52
CA LEU A 220 13.09 14.32 -12.45
C LEU A 220 14.20 13.41 -11.90
N LEU A 221 13.92 12.13 -11.66
CA LEU A 221 14.92 11.18 -11.16
C LEU A 221 15.89 10.73 -12.26
N PHE A 222 15.47 10.69 -13.53
CA PHE A 222 16.38 10.49 -14.66
C PHE A 222 17.42 11.62 -14.79
N LEU A 223 17.11 12.82 -14.31
CA LEU A 223 18.00 13.99 -14.36
C LEU A 223 18.98 14.10 -13.17
N CYS A 224 18.84 13.27 -12.13
CA CYS A 224 19.78 13.19 -10.98
C CYS A 224 21.17 12.67 -11.40
N ASN A 225 22.13 12.47 -10.50
CA ASN A 225 23.45 11.93 -10.88
C ASN A 225 23.49 10.39 -10.99
N VAL A 226 22.64 9.79 -11.85
CA VAL A 226 22.63 8.35 -12.16
C VAL A 226 23.87 7.97 -12.96
N GLN A 227 24.53 6.84 -12.66
CA GLN A 227 25.72 6.35 -13.38
C GLN A 227 25.71 4.82 -13.54
N PRO A 228 26.28 4.26 -14.62
CA PRO A 228 26.84 4.95 -15.80
C PRO A 228 25.74 5.56 -16.69
N ARG A 229 26.06 6.60 -17.48
CA ARG A 229 25.15 7.19 -18.47
C ARG A 229 25.68 7.02 -19.90
N TYR A 230 24.78 6.73 -20.82
CA TYR A 230 25.10 6.62 -22.24
C TYR A 230 24.30 7.58 -23.12
N HIS A 231 23.08 7.96 -22.72
CA HIS A 231 22.15 8.70 -23.59
C HIS A 231 21.59 9.99 -22.98
N THR A 232 21.82 10.23 -21.69
CA THR A 232 21.18 11.30 -20.94
C THR A 232 22.18 12.19 -20.20
N SER A 233 21.86 13.48 -20.04
CA SER A 233 22.71 14.44 -19.30
C SER A 233 22.29 14.57 -17.84
N THR A 234 23.25 14.63 -16.92
CA THR A 234 23.00 15.00 -15.51
C THR A 234 22.66 16.49 -15.43
N LEU A 235 21.51 16.83 -14.85
CA LEU A 235 21.09 18.23 -14.62
C LEU A 235 21.02 18.56 -13.13
N PHE A 236 20.64 17.60 -12.30
CA PHE A 236 20.61 17.75 -10.85
C PHE A 236 21.81 17.07 -10.19
N ASP A 237 22.90 17.81 -10.06
CA ASP A 237 24.14 17.37 -9.38
C ASP A 237 24.11 17.74 -7.89
N SER A 238 23.08 17.26 -7.17
CA SER A 238 22.89 17.55 -5.75
C SER A 238 22.22 16.41 -5.00
N ASP A 239 22.91 15.91 -3.97
CA ASP A 239 22.40 14.89 -3.05
C ASP A 239 21.10 15.33 -2.36
N ALA A 240 20.95 16.64 -2.07
CA ALA A 240 19.75 17.18 -1.43
C ALA A 240 18.52 17.08 -2.33
N ILE A 241 18.66 17.37 -3.63
CA ILE A 241 17.57 17.26 -4.60
C ILE A 241 17.14 15.79 -4.71
N PHE A 242 18.10 14.87 -4.82
CA PHE A 242 17.81 13.43 -4.84
C PHE A 242 17.06 12.98 -3.59
N LEU A 243 17.53 13.37 -2.40
CA LEU A 243 16.88 13.05 -1.12
C LEU A 243 15.42 13.55 -1.05
N ILE A 244 15.16 14.77 -1.50
CA ILE A 244 13.81 15.35 -1.53
C ILE A 244 12.91 14.58 -2.51
N LEU A 245 13.43 14.20 -3.69
CA LEU A 245 12.68 13.42 -4.67
C LEU A 245 12.36 12.01 -4.15
N ILE A 246 13.31 11.31 -3.53
CA ILE A 246 13.06 9.99 -2.94
C ILE A 246 12.08 10.08 -1.78
N ALA A 247 12.25 11.04 -0.86
CA ALA A 247 11.35 11.22 0.27
C ALA A 247 9.92 11.53 -0.19
N SER A 248 9.75 12.44 -1.16
CA SER A 248 8.44 12.79 -1.71
C SER A 248 7.80 11.64 -2.49
N LEU A 249 8.57 10.91 -3.32
CA LEU A 249 8.12 9.70 -4.03
C LEU A 249 7.60 8.65 -3.03
N ALA A 250 8.33 8.44 -1.93
CA ALA A 250 8.04 7.45 -0.91
C ALA A 250 6.82 7.83 -0.05
N VAL A 251 6.77 9.04 0.50
CA VAL A 251 5.63 9.52 1.30
C VAL A 251 4.34 9.46 0.49
N SER A 252 4.37 9.95 -0.76
CA SER A 252 3.18 9.90 -1.61
C SER A 252 2.83 8.48 -2.08
N ASN A 253 3.78 7.54 -2.15
CA ASN A 253 3.49 6.12 -2.40
C ASN A 253 2.69 5.53 -1.24
N GLY A 254 3.21 5.64 -0.02
CA GLY A 254 2.57 5.10 1.17
C GLY A 254 1.19 5.70 1.41
N LEU A 255 1.05 7.02 1.21
CA LEU A 255 -0.21 7.73 1.37
C LEU A 255 -1.27 7.27 0.35
N ILE A 256 -0.96 7.31 -0.94
CA ILE A 256 -1.93 7.01 -2.00
C ILE A 256 -2.33 5.53 -1.98
N VAL A 257 -1.37 4.61 -1.81
CA VAL A 257 -1.68 3.17 -1.76
C VAL A 257 -2.59 2.86 -0.58
N SER A 258 -2.32 3.43 0.60
CA SER A 258 -3.19 3.25 1.76
C SER A 258 -4.58 3.83 1.53
N LEU A 259 -4.68 5.06 1.00
CA LEU A 259 -5.97 5.68 0.71
C LEU A 259 -6.78 4.89 -0.32
N ALA A 260 -6.17 4.50 -1.43
CA ALA A 260 -6.84 3.71 -2.47
C ALA A 260 -7.27 2.34 -1.96
N SER A 261 -6.44 1.66 -1.17
CA SER A 261 -6.79 0.35 -0.59
C SER A 261 -7.94 0.46 0.42
N MET A 262 -7.95 1.52 1.25
CA MET A 262 -9.04 1.78 2.18
C MET A 262 -10.34 2.09 1.44
N TYR A 263 -10.32 3.05 0.51
CA TYR A 263 -11.53 3.42 -0.23
C TYR A 263 -12.06 2.26 -1.07
N GLY A 264 -11.18 1.44 -1.65
CA GLY A 264 -11.58 0.22 -2.36
C GLY A 264 -12.30 -0.77 -1.44
N ALA A 265 -11.79 -0.97 -0.21
CA ALA A 265 -12.41 -1.87 0.76
C ALA A 265 -13.68 -1.31 1.42
N GLU A 266 -13.77 0.01 1.61
CA GLU A 266 -14.97 0.71 2.14
C GLU A 266 -16.12 0.72 1.12
N ARG A 267 -15.81 0.74 -0.19
CA ARG A 267 -16.83 0.70 -1.26
C ARG A 267 -17.48 -0.66 -1.47
N ALA A 268 -16.79 -1.73 -1.09
CA ALA A 268 -17.25 -3.08 -1.36
C ALA A 268 -18.38 -3.50 -0.43
N ASN A 269 -19.44 -4.06 -1.01
CA ASN A 269 -20.54 -4.66 -0.25
C ASN A 269 -20.03 -5.75 0.71
N ALA A 270 -20.66 -5.90 1.87
CA ALA A 270 -20.23 -6.83 2.94
C ALA A 270 -19.99 -8.27 2.41
N THR A 271 -20.81 -8.74 1.48
CA THR A 271 -20.71 -10.07 0.86
C THR A 271 -19.47 -10.29 0.00
N ILE A 272 -18.96 -9.26 -0.66
CA ILE A 272 -17.80 -9.36 -1.56
C ILE A 272 -16.55 -8.70 -0.97
N LYS A 273 -16.59 -8.28 0.29
CA LYS A 273 -15.51 -7.58 0.98
C LYS A 273 -14.23 -8.43 1.08
N GLU A 274 -14.36 -9.72 1.39
CA GLU A 274 -13.22 -10.64 1.42
C GLU A 274 -12.58 -10.79 0.02
N LEU A 275 -13.42 -10.97 -1.01
CA LEU A 275 -12.96 -11.08 -2.39
C LEU A 275 -12.28 -9.78 -2.84
N THR A 276 -12.82 -8.64 -2.43
CA THR A 276 -12.25 -7.31 -2.69
C THR A 276 -10.84 -7.17 -2.13
N GLY A 277 -10.61 -7.57 -0.88
CA GLY A 277 -9.26 -7.56 -0.30
C GLY A 277 -8.27 -8.45 -1.06
N SER A 278 -8.74 -9.59 -1.56
CA SER A 278 -7.95 -10.50 -2.40
C SER A 278 -7.64 -9.91 -3.77
N VAL A 279 -8.63 -9.29 -4.42
CA VAL A 279 -8.47 -8.59 -5.71
C VAL A 279 -7.53 -7.40 -5.57
N LEU A 280 -7.67 -6.57 -4.55
CA LEU A 280 -6.74 -5.45 -4.27
C LEU A 280 -5.30 -5.96 -4.12
N SER A 281 -5.10 -7.09 -3.44
CA SER A 281 -3.77 -7.70 -3.31
C SER A 281 -3.20 -8.16 -4.66
N ALA A 282 -4.03 -8.76 -5.52
CA ALA A 282 -3.63 -9.15 -6.86
C ALA A 282 -3.30 -7.94 -7.74
N VAL A 283 -4.08 -6.87 -7.65
CA VAL A 283 -3.85 -5.60 -8.36
C VAL A 283 -2.51 -4.97 -7.95
N ILE A 284 -2.18 -4.98 -6.65
CA ILE A 284 -0.85 -4.56 -6.16
C ILE A 284 0.24 -5.41 -6.82
N ALA A 285 0.10 -6.74 -6.83
CA ALA A 285 1.10 -7.63 -7.42
C ALA A 285 1.31 -7.37 -8.93
N ILE A 286 0.25 -7.09 -9.68
CA ILE A 286 0.32 -6.71 -11.09
C ILE A 286 1.11 -5.42 -11.27
N GLY A 287 0.79 -4.37 -10.50
CA GLY A 287 1.51 -3.10 -10.57
C GLY A 287 2.99 -3.26 -10.22
N VAL A 288 3.30 -4.09 -9.23
CA VAL A 288 4.66 -4.43 -8.83
C VAL A 288 5.42 -5.12 -9.95
N LEU A 289 4.81 -6.13 -10.58
CA LEU A 289 5.39 -6.88 -11.69
C LEU A 289 5.71 -5.96 -12.87
N ILE A 290 4.73 -5.19 -13.33
CA ILE A 290 4.89 -4.29 -14.48
C ILE A 290 5.94 -3.22 -14.19
N GLY A 291 5.89 -2.59 -13.01
CA GLY A 291 6.89 -1.59 -12.61
C GLY A 291 8.31 -2.16 -12.59
N SER A 292 8.48 -3.38 -12.05
CA SER A 292 9.77 -4.05 -12.01
C SER A 292 10.31 -4.36 -13.41
N LEU A 293 9.47 -4.83 -14.33
CA LEU A 293 9.86 -5.05 -15.73
C LEU A 293 10.24 -3.73 -16.44
N LEU A 294 9.47 -2.66 -16.20
CA LEU A 294 9.77 -1.34 -16.76
C LEU A 294 11.08 -0.77 -16.22
N SER A 295 11.43 -1.08 -14.97
CA SER A 295 12.72 -0.66 -14.38
C SER A 295 13.93 -1.17 -15.16
N LEU A 296 13.84 -2.38 -15.73
CA LEU A 296 14.90 -2.95 -16.58
C LEU A 296 15.09 -2.14 -17.85
N LEU A 297 14.00 -1.67 -18.45
CA LEU A 297 14.06 -0.78 -19.62
C LEU A 297 14.70 0.56 -19.22
N PHE A 298 14.29 1.12 -18.08
CA PHE A 298 14.78 2.43 -17.61
C PHE A 298 16.27 2.41 -17.29
N VAL A 299 16.77 1.37 -16.65
CA VAL A 299 18.21 1.21 -16.39
C VAL A 299 19.03 1.17 -17.68
N ASN A 300 18.50 0.56 -18.76
CA ASN A 300 19.17 0.53 -20.06
C ASN A 300 19.07 1.84 -20.85
N LEU A 301 18.13 2.73 -20.51
CA LEU A 301 17.91 4.01 -21.21
C LEU A 301 18.80 5.15 -20.70
N VAL A 302 19.36 5.04 -19.50
CA VAL A 302 20.23 6.05 -18.89
C VAL A 302 21.58 6.11 -19.60
#